data_AF-A0A7V2LV81-F1
#
_entry.id   AF-A0A7V2LV81-F1
#
_cell.length_a   1.000
_cell.length_b   1.000
_cell.length_c   1.000
_cell.angle_alpha   90.00
_cell.angle_beta   90.00
_cell.angle_gamma   90.00
#
_symmetry.space_group_name_H-M   'P 1'
#
loop_
_entity.id
_entity.type
_entity.pdbx_description
1 polymer ?
#
loop_
_entity_poly.entity_id
_entity_poly.type
_entity_poly.pdbx_seq_one_letter_code
_entity_poly.pdbx_strand_id
1 'polypeptide(L)'
;ERLRLRTVALRLERRAPLAQVQGDRQRLDDLEQRLRWALRRRLRQRHLELRGWAQRLRDAAPQQRLRAHRVGLAALDERLRRAWRQTLRWRRVALEHQARRLAALSPLAVLQRGYAIVRDEQGRVVRRAGQVAPGDALEVLLAQGRLWSRVEYTEPDEREGAP
;
A
#
# COMPACT_ATOMS: atom_id res chain seq x y z
N GLU A 1 58.80 -8.82 95.33
CA GLU A 1 58.08 -8.07 94.26
C GLU A 1 58.28 -8.58 92.83
N ARG A 2 59.50 -8.93 92.39
CA ARG A 2 59.78 -9.29 90.98
C ARG A 2 58.98 -10.47 90.39
N LEU A 3 58.55 -11.44 91.21
CA LEU A 3 57.77 -12.60 90.75
C LEU A 3 56.30 -12.28 90.44
N ARG A 4 55.71 -11.26 91.07
CA ARG A 4 54.31 -10.85 90.82
C ARG A 4 54.15 -10.13 89.47
N LEU A 5 55.14 -9.32 89.09
CA LEU A 5 55.14 -8.60 87.81
C LEU A 5 55.26 -9.55 86.61
N ARG A 6 56.05 -10.64 86.74
CA ARG A 6 56.23 -11.64 85.67
C ARG A 6 54.95 -12.44 85.39
N THR A 7 54.17 -12.75 86.41
CA THR A 7 52.88 -13.46 86.25
C THR A 7 51.78 -12.58 85.63
N VAL A 8 51.85 -11.26 85.82
CA VAL A 8 50.93 -10.30 85.18
C VAL A 8 51.33 -10.06 83.72
N ALA A 9 52.62 -9.95 83.44
CA ALA A 9 53.15 -9.82 82.07
C ALA A 9 52.81 -11.05 81.19
N LEU A 10 53.01 -12.27 81.69
CA LEU A 10 52.67 -13.51 80.97
C LEU A 10 51.15 -13.70 80.77
N ARG A 11 50.31 -13.11 81.62
CA ARG A 11 48.84 -13.08 81.41
C ARG A 11 48.42 -12.05 80.37
N LEU A 12 49.12 -10.93 80.27
CA LEU A 12 48.86 -9.91 79.25
C LEU A 12 49.29 -10.43 77.85
N GLU A 13 50.41 -11.14 77.77
CA GLU A 13 50.90 -11.76 76.52
C GLU A 13 49.96 -12.86 75.98
N ARG A 14 49.28 -13.62 76.85
CA ARG A 14 48.27 -14.62 76.41
C ARG A 14 46.89 -14.05 76.14
N ARG A 15 46.56 -12.86 76.69
CA ARG A 15 45.27 -12.17 76.44
C ARG A 15 45.28 -11.38 75.13
N ALA A 16 46.43 -10.86 74.72
CA ALA A 16 46.60 -10.14 73.46
C ALA A 16 46.15 -10.94 72.20
N PRO A 17 46.57 -12.21 71.98
CA PRO A 17 46.15 -12.96 70.79
C PRO A 17 44.66 -13.35 70.82
N LEU A 18 44.09 -13.64 72.00
CA LEU A 18 42.65 -13.94 72.11
C LEU A 18 41.79 -12.69 71.86
N ALA A 19 42.21 -11.53 72.35
CA ALA A 19 41.54 -10.26 72.07
C ALA A 19 41.61 -9.90 70.59
N GLN A 20 42.74 -10.17 69.92
CA GLN A 20 42.90 -9.94 68.49
C GLN A 20 41.99 -10.85 67.65
N VAL A 21 41.92 -12.15 67.96
CA VAL A 21 41.00 -13.09 67.29
C VAL A 21 39.53 -12.71 67.52
N GLN A 22 39.17 -12.21 68.72
CA GLN A 22 37.82 -11.72 68.99
C GLN A 22 37.49 -10.47 68.17
N GLY A 23 38.42 -9.52 68.07
CA GLY A 23 38.25 -8.33 67.23
C GLY A 23 38.13 -8.66 65.74
N ASP A 24 38.92 -9.61 65.24
CA ASP A 24 38.84 -10.05 63.84
C ASP A 24 37.52 -10.78 63.54
N ARG A 25 36.99 -11.57 64.48
CA ARG A 25 35.65 -12.17 64.35
C ARG A 25 34.55 -11.13 64.29
N GLN A 26 34.57 -10.14 65.19
CA GLN A 26 33.60 -9.04 65.16
C GLN A 26 33.64 -8.27 63.84
N ARG A 27 34.84 -7.99 63.32
CA ARG A 27 35.00 -7.35 62.00
C ARG A 27 34.44 -8.19 60.86
N LEU A 28 34.64 -9.50 60.88
CA LEU A 28 34.07 -10.42 59.89
C LEU A 28 32.54 -10.42 59.96
N ASP A 29 31.97 -10.51 61.16
CA ASP A 29 30.52 -10.47 61.36
C ASP A 29 29.91 -9.15 60.85
N ASP A 30 30.56 -8.02 61.14
CA ASP A 30 30.14 -6.69 60.66
C ASP A 30 30.21 -6.60 59.13
N LEU A 31 31.30 -7.08 58.52
CA LEU A 31 31.46 -7.10 57.06
C LEU A 31 30.43 -8.00 56.40
N GLU A 32 30.13 -9.16 56.98
CA GLU A 32 29.12 -10.08 56.49
C GLU A 32 27.72 -9.45 56.54
N GLN A 33 27.37 -8.82 57.67
CA GLN A 33 26.10 -8.11 57.80
C GLN A 33 25.98 -6.98 56.78
N ARG A 34 27.02 -6.16 56.61
CA ARG A 34 27.05 -5.07 55.62
C ARG A 34 26.90 -5.60 54.20
N LEU A 35 27.58 -6.70 53.86
CA LEU A 35 27.47 -7.34 52.54
C LEU A 35 26.05 -7.86 52.30
N ARG A 36 25.47 -8.58 53.27
CA ARG A 36 24.09 -9.10 53.18
C ARG A 36 23.09 -7.96 52.98
N TRP A 37 23.26 -6.85 53.68
CA TRP A 37 22.39 -5.67 53.54
C TRP A 37 22.54 -5.01 52.17
N ALA A 38 23.77 -4.82 51.71
CA ALA A 38 24.06 -4.24 50.39
C ALA A 38 23.48 -5.11 49.26
N LEU A 39 23.65 -6.44 49.33
CA LEU A 39 23.09 -7.38 48.36
C LEU A 39 21.55 -7.35 48.36
N ARG A 40 20.92 -7.40 49.54
CA ARG A 40 19.46 -7.30 49.67
C ARG A 40 18.92 -5.98 49.11
N ARG A 41 19.62 -4.87 49.33
CA ARG A 41 19.23 -3.56 48.77
C ARG A 41 19.34 -3.56 47.25
N ARG A 42 20.45 -4.07 46.72
CA ARG A 42 20.71 -4.14 45.27
C ARG A 42 19.70 -5.03 44.55
N LEU A 43 19.40 -6.21 45.10
CA LEU A 43 18.38 -7.11 44.54
C LEU A 43 16.99 -6.49 44.57
N ARG A 44 16.59 -5.84 45.67
CA ARG A 44 15.31 -5.13 45.75
C ARG A 44 15.20 -4.02 44.71
N GLN A 45 16.24 -3.21 44.56
CA GLN A 45 16.26 -2.15 43.55
C GLN A 45 16.12 -2.72 42.14
N ARG A 46 16.87 -3.76 41.80
CA ARG A 46 16.80 -4.42 40.47
C ARG A 46 15.43 -5.04 40.22
N HIS A 47 14.80 -5.62 41.24
CA HIS A 47 13.46 -6.19 41.13
C HIS A 47 12.40 -5.12 40.87
N LEU A 48 12.50 -3.96 41.54
CA LEU A 48 11.62 -2.81 41.29
C LEU A 48 11.82 -2.23 39.89
N GLU A 49 13.07 -2.09 39.44
CA GLU A 49 13.39 -1.65 38.07
C GLU A 49 12.79 -2.61 37.03
N LEU A 50 13.01 -3.92 37.17
CA LEU A 50 12.45 -4.93 36.27
C LEU A 50 10.92 -4.91 36.24
N ARG A 51 10.27 -4.77 37.40
CA ARG A 51 8.81 -4.61 37.49
C ARG A 51 8.34 -3.35 36.77
N GLY A 52 9.04 -2.23 36.93
CA GLY A 52 8.75 -0.98 36.23
C GLY A 52 8.86 -1.12 34.71
N TRP A 53 9.92 -1.75 34.21
CA TRP A 53 10.08 -2.01 32.78
C TRP A 53 9.02 -2.98 32.24
N ALA A 54 8.71 -4.05 32.97
CA ALA A 54 7.67 -5.01 32.59
C ALA A 54 6.27 -4.38 32.59
N GLN A 55 6.00 -3.41 33.48
CA GLN A 55 4.75 -2.67 33.48
C GLN A 55 4.68 -1.72 32.28
N ARG A 56 5.73 -0.92 32.04
CA ARG A 56 5.81 -0.02 30.88
C ARG A 56 5.65 -0.77 29.55
N LEU A 57 6.25 -1.96 29.42
CA LEU A 57 6.11 -2.79 28.23
C LEU A 57 4.68 -3.32 28.05
N ARG A 58 3.99 -3.67 29.14
CA ARG A 58 2.59 -4.09 29.12
C ARG A 58 1.66 -2.94 28.75
N ASP A 59 1.85 -1.77 29.36
CA ASP A 59 1.05 -0.57 29.12
C ASP A 59 1.23 -0.04 27.69
N ALA A 60 2.46 -0.11 27.15
CA ALA A 60 2.72 0.22 25.75
C ALA A 60 2.03 -0.73 24.75
N ALA A 61 1.54 -1.89 25.22
CA ALA A 61 0.81 -2.91 24.49
C ALA A 61 1.31 -3.13 23.04
N PRO A 62 2.62 -3.32 22.81
CA PRO A 62 3.20 -3.30 21.47
C PRO A 62 2.61 -4.42 20.58
N GLN A 63 2.29 -5.57 21.16
CA GLN A 63 1.64 -6.67 20.45
C GLN A 63 0.23 -6.32 19.98
N GLN A 64 -0.55 -5.61 20.81
CA GLN A 64 -1.90 -5.16 20.42
C GLN A 64 -1.83 -4.11 19.33
N ARG A 65 -0.91 -3.13 19.46
CA ARG A 65 -0.66 -2.12 18.41
C ARG A 65 -0.24 -2.77 17.10
N LEU A 66 0.68 -3.73 17.13
CA LEU A 66 1.11 -4.45 15.94
C LEU A 66 -0.04 -5.23 15.29
N ARG A 67 -0.89 -5.90 16.09
CA ARG A 67 -2.09 -6.57 15.59
C ARG A 67 -3.06 -5.58 14.94
N ALA A 68 -3.33 -4.45 15.59
CA ALA A 68 -4.19 -3.40 15.03
C ALA A 68 -3.65 -2.85 13.71
N HIS A 69 -2.34 -2.58 13.62
CA HIS A 69 -1.71 -2.15 12.37
C HIS A 69 -1.80 -3.22 11.27
N ARG A 70 -1.62 -4.52 11.59
CA ARG A 70 -1.78 -5.61 10.62
C ARG A 70 -3.20 -5.71 10.08
N VAL A 71 -4.20 -5.61 10.95
CA VAL A 71 -5.62 -5.60 10.55
C VAL A 71 -5.92 -4.37 9.67
N GLY A 72 -5.42 -3.19 10.07
CA GLY A 72 -5.56 -1.96 9.29
C GLY A 72 -4.93 -2.06 7.90
N LEU A 73 -3.72 -2.63 7.79
CA LEU A 73 -3.05 -2.85 6.51
C LEU A 73 -3.83 -3.80 5.61
N ALA A 74 -4.35 -4.91 6.15
CA ALA A 74 -5.15 -5.85 5.38
C ALA A 74 -6.44 -5.19 4.84
N ALA A 75 -7.13 -4.40 5.67
CA ALA A 75 -8.32 -3.68 5.25
C ALA A 75 -8.01 -2.62 4.16
N LEU A 76 -6.88 -1.90 4.29
CA LEU A 76 -6.44 -0.94 3.29
C LEU A 76 -6.08 -1.61 1.96
N ASP A 77 -5.37 -2.74 1.98
CA ASP A 77 -5.04 -3.51 0.77
C ASP A 77 -6.31 -3.98 0.05
N GLU A 78 -7.29 -4.52 0.79
CA GLU A 78 -8.55 -4.96 0.20
C GLU A 78 -9.35 -3.79 -0.40
N ARG A 79 -9.38 -2.63 0.27
CA ARG A 79 -10.01 -1.41 -0.26
C ARG A 79 -9.31 -0.93 -1.52
N LEU A 80 -7.98 -0.91 -1.55
CA LEU A 80 -7.19 -0.52 -2.71
C LEU A 80 -7.47 -1.44 -3.90
N ARG A 81 -7.46 -2.77 -3.69
CA ARG A 81 -7.76 -3.76 -4.74
C ARG A 81 -9.17 -3.63 -5.28
N ARG A 82 -10.15 -3.29 -4.44
CA ARG A 82 -11.54 -3.04 -4.86
C ARG A 82 -11.63 -1.78 -5.71
N ALA A 83 -11.09 -0.67 -5.22
CA ALA A 83 -11.06 0.61 -5.94
C ALA A 83 -10.36 0.48 -7.30
N TRP A 84 -9.21 -0.20 -7.34
CA TRP A 84 -8.47 -0.44 -8.58
C TRP A 84 -9.30 -1.22 -9.61
N ARG A 85 -9.90 -2.35 -9.19
CA ARG A 85 -10.74 -3.17 -10.07
C ARG A 85 -11.94 -2.40 -10.61
N GLN A 86 -12.59 -1.60 -9.75
CA GLN A 86 -13.72 -0.78 -10.15
C GLN A 86 -13.28 0.28 -11.16
N THR A 87 -12.26 1.08 -10.86
CA THR A 87 -11.73 2.11 -11.76
C THR A 87 -11.32 1.55 -13.11
N LEU A 88 -10.64 0.39 -13.14
CA LEU A 88 -10.25 -0.25 -14.39
C LEU A 88 -11.45 -0.69 -15.21
N ARG A 89 -12.49 -1.25 -14.58
CA ARG A 89 -13.75 -1.61 -15.26
C ARG A 89 -14.43 -0.38 -15.87
N TRP A 90 -14.58 0.70 -15.11
CA TRP A 90 -15.17 1.95 -15.61
C TRP A 90 -14.40 2.53 -16.79
N ARG A 91 -13.06 2.55 -16.72
CA ARG A 91 -12.22 3.03 -17.81
C ARG A 91 -12.34 2.16 -19.07
N ARG A 92 -12.44 0.84 -18.93
CA ARG A 92 -12.67 -0.07 -20.07
C ARG A 92 -14.01 0.19 -20.75
N VAL A 93 -15.09 0.29 -19.96
CA VAL A 93 -16.43 0.59 -20.50
C VAL A 93 -16.44 1.95 -21.21
N ALA A 94 -15.83 2.97 -20.62
CA ALA A 94 -15.73 4.30 -21.23
C ALA A 94 -14.96 4.26 -22.56
N LEU A 95 -13.82 3.53 -22.60
CA LEU A 95 -13.02 3.36 -23.81
C LEU A 95 -13.80 2.61 -24.91
N GLU A 96 -14.47 1.51 -24.56
CA GLU A 96 -15.31 0.75 -25.50
C GLU A 96 -16.43 1.62 -26.06
N HIS A 97 -17.07 2.44 -25.22
CA HIS A 97 -18.11 3.34 -25.68
C HIS A 97 -17.56 4.40 -26.64
N GLN A 98 -16.42 5.01 -26.33
CA GLN A 98 -15.76 5.97 -27.22
C GLN A 98 -15.34 5.32 -28.54
N ALA A 99 -14.80 4.10 -28.51
CA ALA A 99 -14.45 3.34 -29.70
C ALA A 99 -15.69 3.07 -30.59
N ARG A 100 -16.82 2.68 -30.00
CA ARG A 100 -18.08 2.50 -30.74
C ARG A 100 -18.60 3.81 -31.34
N ARG A 101 -18.48 4.93 -30.63
CA ARG A 101 -18.85 6.26 -31.16
C ARG A 101 -17.97 6.65 -32.35
N LEU A 102 -16.66 6.43 -32.25
CA LEU A 102 -15.73 6.66 -33.35
C LEU A 102 -16.04 5.76 -34.55
N ALA A 103 -16.35 4.48 -34.32
CA ALA A 103 -16.76 3.56 -35.38
C ALA A 103 -18.05 4.01 -36.05
N ALA A 104 -19.06 4.46 -35.29
CA ALA A 104 -20.32 4.95 -35.83
C ALA A 104 -20.19 6.24 -36.65
N LEU A 105 -19.20 7.08 -36.31
CA LEU A 105 -18.88 8.30 -37.06
C LEU A 105 -17.98 8.05 -38.27
N SER A 106 -17.46 6.82 -38.44
CA SER A 106 -16.61 6.48 -39.57
C SER A 106 -17.47 6.12 -40.79
N PRO A 107 -17.30 6.80 -41.95
CA PRO A 107 -17.96 6.42 -43.21
C PRO A 107 -17.78 4.94 -43.57
N LEU A 108 -16.66 4.36 -43.13
CA LEU A 108 -16.34 2.94 -43.26
C LEU A 108 -17.39 2.01 -42.64
N ALA A 109 -18.01 2.38 -41.52
CA ALA A 109 -19.04 1.54 -40.88
C ALA A 109 -20.35 1.52 -41.69
N VAL A 110 -20.67 2.61 -42.39
CA VAL A 110 -21.80 2.66 -43.32
C VAL A 110 -21.46 1.84 -44.58
N LEU A 111 -20.25 1.99 -45.11
CA LEU A 111 -19.80 1.22 -46.27
C LEU A 111 -19.78 -0.29 -46.01
N GLN A 112 -19.32 -0.73 -44.82
CA GLN A 112 -19.29 -2.16 -44.44
C GLN A 112 -20.68 -2.81 -44.31
N ARG A 113 -21.75 -2.03 -44.19
CA ARG A 113 -23.14 -2.52 -44.18
C ARG A 113 -23.71 -2.78 -45.58
N GLY A 114 -22.89 -2.64 -46.63
CA GLY A 114 -23.29 -2.88 -48.02
C GLY A 114 -23.80 -1.62 -48.74
N TYR A 115 -23.59 -0.44 -48.16
CA TYR A 115 -23.89 0.83 -48.81
C TYR A 115 -22.67 1.36 -49.57
N ALA A 116 -22.91 2.18 -50.59
CA ALA A 116 -21.87 2.86 -51.34
C ALA A 116 -22.02 4.38 -51.21
N ILE A 117 -20.90 5.11 -51.24
CA ILE A 117 -20.90 6.57 -51.33
C ILE A 117 -20.56 6.92 -52.77
N VAL A 118 -21.48 7.63 -53.44
CA VAL A 118 -21.32 8.07 -54.83
C VAL A 118 -20.79 9.50 -54.84
N ARG A 119 -19.76 9.77 -55.64
CA ARG A 119 -19.18 11.09 -55.86
C ARG A 119 -19.19 11.46 -57.34
N ASP A 120 -19.39 12.74 -57.61
CA ASP A 120 -19.20 13.31 -58.95
C ASP A 120 -17.70 13.47 -59.29
N GLU A 121 -17.42 13.91 -60.52
CA GLU A 121 -16.06 14.18 -61.00
C GLU A 121 -15.32 15.25 -60.18
N GLN A 122 -16.05 16.09 -59.44
CA GLN A 122 -15.51 17.14 -58.57
C GLN A 122 -15.31 16.64 -57.12
N GLY A 123 -15.60 15.37 -56.85
CA GLY A 123 -15.46 14.72 -55.55
C GLY A 123 -16.59 15.03 -54.56
N ARG A 124 -17.69 15.66 -55.00
CA ARG A 124 -18.85 15.98 -54.15
C ARG A 124 -19.77 14.78 -54.05
N VAL A 125 -20.34 14.56 -52.86
CA VAL A 125 -21.24 13.43 -52.63
C VAL A 125 -22.59 13.69 -53.29
N VAL A 126 -22.98 12.79 -54.18
CA VAL A 126 -24.29 12.80 -54.86
C VAL A 126 -25.33 12.22 -53.92
N ARG A 127 -26.38 13.00 -53.61
CA ARG A 127 -27.46 12.61 -52.68
C ARG A 127 -28.83 12.51 -53.33
N ARG A 128 -29.02 13.14 -54.49
CA ARG A 128 -30.29 13.16 -55.24
C ARG A 128 -30.02 12.84 -56.70
N ALA A 129 -30.96 12.15 -57.34
CA ALA A 129 -30.87 11.79 -58.76
C ALA A 129 -30.72 13.03 -59.67
N GLY A 130 -31.41 14.14 -59.33
CA GLY A 130 -31.32 15.39 -60.11
C GLY A 130 -30.00 16.16 -60.01
N GLN A 131 -29.01 15.67 -59.25
CA GLN A 131 -27.68 16.29 -59.15
C GLN A 131 -26.71 15.81 -60.24
N VAL A 132 -27.09 14.80 -61.02
CA VAL A 132 -26.28 14.19 -62.07
C VAL A 132 -27.11 14.05 -63.33
N ALA A 133 -26.47 14.13 -64.50
CA ALA A 133 -27.10 13.97 -65.80
C ALA A 133 -26.64 12.66 -66.48
N PRO A 134 -27.44 12.10 -67.40
CA PRO A 134 -26.98 11.03 -68.27
C PRO A 134 -25.68 11.40 -68.98
N GLY A 135 -24.68 10.53 -68.89
CA GLY A 135 -23.33 10.74 -69.41
C GLY A 135 -22.28 11.09 -68.37
N ASP A 136 -22.66 11.55 -67.18
CA ASP A 136 -21.72 11.95 -66.12
C ASP A 136 -20.95 10.74 -65.57
N ALA A 137 -19.66 10.91 -65.28
CA ALA A 137 -18.85 9.90 -64.60
C ALA A 137 -18.98 10.02 -63.08
N LEU A 138 -19.07 8.89 -62.41
CA LEU A 138 -19.25 8.78 -60.97
C LEU A 138 -18.19 7.86 -60.37
N GLU A 139 -17.64 8.28 -59.23
CA GLU A 139 -16.81 7.43 -58.36
C GLU A 139 -17.71 6.80 -57.29
N VAL A 140 -17.75 5.47 -57.23
CA VAL A 140 -18.50 4.71 -56.23
C VAL A 140 -17.51 4.14 -55.23
N LEU A 141 -17.50 4.68 -54.01
CA LEU A 141 -16.74 4.12 -52.90
C LEU A 141 -17.52 3.01 -52.21
N LEU A 142 -16.87 1.86 -52.06
CA LEU A 142 -17.37 0.68 -51.35
C LEU A 142 -16.60 0.46 -50.04
N ALA A 143 -17.01 -0.54 -49.26
CA ALA A 143 -16.28 -0.95 -48.05
C ALA A 143 -14.82 -1.29 -48.34
N GLN A 144 -14.58 -1.88 -49.50
CA GLN A 144 -13.27 -2.29 -50.00
C GLN A 144 -13.20 -1.94 -51.48
N GLY A 145 -12.29 -1.04 -51.83
CA GLY A 145 -12.10 -0.60 -53.22
C GLY A 145 -13.05 0.51 -53.67
N ARG A 146 -12.91 0.86 -54.95
CA ARG A 146 -13.62 1.95 -55.61
C ARG A 146 -13.92 1.54 -57.05
N LEU A 147 -15.03 2.01 -57.59
CA LEU A 147 -15.45 1.74 -58.96
C LEU A 147 -15.73 3.06 -59.66
N TRP A 148 -15.57 3.08 -60.98
CA TRP A 148 -16.03 4.18 -61.82
C TRP A 148 -17.20 3.71 -62.68
N SER A 149 -18.27 4.48 -62.68
CA SER A 149 -19.49 4.21 -63.45
C SER A 149 -19.90 5.45 -64.23
N ARG A 150 -20.73 5.27 -65.26
CA ARG A 150 -21.35 6.37 -66.00
C ARG A 150 -22.87 6.30 -65.84
N VAL A 151 -23.50 7.46 -65.70
CA VAL A 151 -24.97 7.54 -65.61
C VAL A 151 -25.58 7.27 -66.97
N GLU A 152 -26.46 6.28 -67.08
CA GLU A 152 -27.19 6.00 -68.33
C GLU A 152 -28.55 6.70 -68.38
N TYR A 153 -29.26 6.71 -67.25
CA TYR A 153 -30.57 7.32 -67.11
C TYR A 153 -30.78 7.82 -65.68
N THR A 154 -31.52 8.92 -65.52
CA THR A 154 -31.93 9.45 -64.21
C THR A 154 -33.45 9.51 -64.13
N GLU A 155 -34.00 8.93 -63.08
CA GLU A 155 -35.42 9.00 -62.78
C GLU A 155 -35.61 9.96 -61.58
N PRO A 156 -36.37 11.05 -61.73
CA PRO A 156 -36.63 11.97 -60.63
C PRO A 156 -37.53 11.32 -59.57
N ASP A 157 -37.26 11.62 -58.30
CA ASP A 157 -38.01 11.09 -57.16
C ASP A 157 -39.39 11.81 -57.08
N GLU A 158 -40.50 11.07 -57.11
CA GLU A 158 -41.88 11.60 -57.13
C GLU A 158 -42.30 12.31 -55.81
N ARG A 159 -41.38 12.48 -54.86
CA ARG A 159 -41.65 13.02 -53.51
C ARG A 159 -41.43 14.51 -53.30
N GLU A 160 -41.22 15.31 -54.35
CA GLU A 160 -41.27 16.79 -54.27
C GLU A 160 -42.67 17.30 -54.66
N GLY A 161 -43.64 17.10 -53.76
CA GLY A 161 -45.02 17.52 -53.98
C GLY A 161 -45.92 17.38 -52.76
N ALA A 162 -45.55 17.98 -51.63
CA ALA A 162 -46.50 18.25 -50.55
C ALA A 162 -46.12 19.56 -49.84
N PRO A 163 -47.01 20.57 -49.81
CA PRO A 163 -46.78 21.86 -49.16
C PRO A 163 -46.73 21.75 -47.63
#